data_AF-A0A519PPX3-F1
#
_entry.id   AF-A0A519PPX3-F1
#
_cell.length_a   1.000
_cell.length_b   1.000
_cell.length_c   1.000
_cell.angle_alpha   90.00
_cell.angle_beta   90.00
_cell.angle_gamma   90.00
#
_symmetry.space_group_name_H-M   'P 1'
#
loop_
_entity.id
_entity.type
_entity.pdbx_description
1 polymer ?
#
loop_
_entity_poly.entity_id
_entity_poly.type
_entity_poly.pdbx_seq_one_letter_code
_entity_poly.pdbx_strand_id
1 'polypeptide(L)'
;MLSACVDKSQGPRELAGADPERGLRLIEASGCASCHVVPGVAWPQGKVGGSLNGFADRTLISGRTPNQPDALIAFLADPSATHPGLAMPPTRMSKDDLRDVAAYLYTLND
;
A
#
# COMPACT_ATOMS: atom_id res chain seq x y z
N MET A 1 -30.33 -12.96 -17.72
CA MET A 1 -29.28 -12.19 -18.42
C MET A 1 -29.37 -10.78 -17.86
N LEU A 2 -28.39 -10.19 -17.18
CA LEU A 2 -27.00 -10.01 -17.57
C LEU A 2 -26.05 -10.32 -16.38
N SER A 3 -25.04 -11.16 -16.62
CA SER A 3 -23.82 -11.16 -15.83
C SER A 3 -23.04 -9.89 -16.16
N ALA A 4 -22.92 -8.98 -15.21
CA ALA A 4 -21.91 -7.93 -15.29
C ALA A 4 -20.60 -8.54 -14.80
N CYS A 5 -19.77 -9.03 -15.73
CA CYS A 5 -18.36 -9.20 -15.47
C CYS A 5 -17.83 -7.80 -15.15
N VAL A 6 -17.57 -7.51 -13.88
CA VAL A 6 -16.72 -6.36 -13.52
C VAL A 6 -15.41 -6.60 -14.26
N ASP A 7 -15.06 -5.66 -15.12
CA ASP A 7 -13.76 -5.64 -15.79
C ASP A 7 -12.68 -5.67 -14.70
N LYS A 8 -11.98 -6.80 -14.62
CA LYS A 8 -11.00 -7.08 -13.56
C LYS A 8 -9.60 -6.59 -13.95
N SER A 9 -9.53 -5.66 -14.90
CA SER A 9 -8.28 -5.08 -15.39
C SER A 9 -8.40 -3.56 -15.42
N GLN A 10 -8.55 -2.95 -14.24
CA GLN A 10 -8.08 -1.57 -14.12
C GLN A 10 -6.55 -1.64 -14.17
N GLY A 11 -5.96 -0.92 -15.13
CA GLY A 11 -4.51 -0.80 -15.31
C GLY A 11 -3.80 -0.24 -14.08
N PRO A 12 -2.53 0.18 -14.21
CA PRO A 12 -1.79 0.77 -13.10
C PRO A 12 -2.66 1.78 -12.36
N ARG A 13 -2.84 1.58 -11.05
CA ARG A 13 -3.66 2.43 -10.18
C ARG A 13 -2.91 3.74 -9.93
N GLU A 14 -2.81 4.57 -10.98
CA GLU A 14 -2.11 5.84 -10.94
C GLU A 14 -2.86 6.86 -10.09
N LEU A 15 -2.15 7.45 -9.14
CA LEU A 15 -2.65 8.53 -8.29
C LEU A 15 -2.16 9.87 -8.85
N ALA A 16 -3.02 10.57 -9.61
CA ALA A 16 -2.67 11.85 -10.19
C ALA A 16 -2.11 12.84 -9.15
N GLY A 17 -0.94 13.42 -9.43
CA GLY A 17 -0.26 14.36 -8.56
C GLY A 17 0.46 13.75 -7.34
N ALA A 18 0.51 12.42 -7.21
CA ALA A 18 1.34 11.75 -6.22
C ALA A 18 2.75 11.46 -6.77
N ASP A 19 3.75 11.48 -5.91
CA ASP A 19 5.16 11.24 -6.21
C ASP A 19 5.63 9.91 -5.56
N PRO A 20 5.86 8.83 -6.35
CA PRO A 20 6.32 7.56 -5.81
C PRO A 20 7.73 7.60 -5.23
N GLU A 21 8.62 8.49 -5.71
CA GLU A 21 9.95 8.63 -5.12
C GLU A 21 9.88 9.26 -3.74
N ARG A 22 8.99 10.25 -3.58
CA ARG A 22 8.65 10.80 -2.25
C ARG A 22 8.02 9.73 -1.36
N GLY A 23 7.16 8.88 -1.93
CA GLY A 23 6.57 7.73 -1.23
C GLY A 23 7.61 6.77 -0.65
N LEU A 24 8.64 6.42 -1.43
CA LEU A 24 9.75 5.58 -0.94
C LEU A 24 10.49 6.25 0.22
N ARG A 25 10.83 7.54 0.11
CA ARG A 25 11.48 8.28 1.21
C ARG A 25 10.64 8.32 2.49
N LEU A 26 9.32 8.47 2.35
CA LEU A 26 8.38 8.42 3.47
C LEU A 26 8.30 7.03 4.11
N ILE A 27 8.33 5.97 3.31
CA ILE A 27 8.38 4.58 3.78
C ILE A 27 9.64 4.32 4.61
N GLU A 28 10.79 4.78 4.14
CA GLU A 28 12.06 4.67 4.86
C GLU A 28 12.00 5.42 6.19
N ALA A 29 11.56 6.68 6.16
CA ALA A 29 11.50 7.53 7.35
C ALA A 29 10.46 7.07 8.38
N SER A 30 9.35 6.47 7.94
CA SER A 30 8.26 6.01 8.81
C SER A 30 8.52 4.61 9.38
N GLY A 31 9.62 3.97 8.99
CA GLY A 31 10.03 2.68 9.54
C GLY A 31 9.21 1.49 9.03
N CYS A 32 8.55 1.57 7.87
CA CYS A 32 7.76 0.46 7.33
C CYS A 32 8.64 -0.80 7.10
N ALA A 33 9.91 -0.58 6.74
CA ALA A 33 10.91 -1.64 6.56
C ALA A 33 11.27 -2.41 7.85
N SER A 34 10.87 -1.92 9.03
CA SER A 34 11.05 -2.67 10.30
C SER A 34 10.16 -3.92 10.37
N CYS A 35 9.02 -3.89 9.68
CA CYS A 35 8.05 -4.99 9.64
C CYS A 35 7.97 -5.66 8.26
N HIS A 36 8.26 -4.93 7.18
CA HIS A 36 8.12 -5.39 5.81
C HIS A 36 9.45 -5.48 5.07
N VAL A 37 9.53 -6.38 4.09
CA VAL A 37 10.55 -6.32 3.05
C VAL A 37 10.02 -5.36 2.00
N VAL A 38 10.69 -4.22 1.85
CA VAL A 38 10.30 -3.17 0.90
C VAL A 38 11.33 -3.17 -0.23
N PRO A 39 10.93 -3.41 -1.50
CA PRO A 39 11.80 -3.15 -2.64
C PRO A 39 12.40 -1.73 -2.54
N GLY A 40 13.61 -1.51 -3.02
CA GLY A 40 14.28 -0.20 -2.93
C GLY A 40 14.86 0.18 -1.54
N VAL A 41 14.47 -0.49 -0.45
CA VAL A 41 15.06 -0.27 0.89
C VAL A 41 15.99 -1.41 1.23
N ALA A 42 17.26 -1.14 1.53
CA ALA A 42 18.26 -2.19 1.78
C ALA A 42 18.18 -2.78 3.20
N TRP A 43 17.92 -1.93 4.21
CA TRP A 43 17.81 -2.33 5.62
C TRP A 43 16.99 -1.29 6.40
N PRO A 44 16.16 -1.69 7.38
CA PRO A 44 15.85 -3.05 7.81
C PRO A 44 15.01 -3.84 6.78
N GLN A 45 14.91 -5.15 7.00
CA GLN A 45 14.19 -6.12 6.14
C GLN A 45 13.23 -6.95 6.99
N GLY A 46 12.27 -6.29 7.61
CA GLY A 46 11.28 -6.93 8.48
C GLY A 46 10.45 -7.98 7.75
N LYS A 47 10.08 -9.06 8.43
CA LYS A 47 9.27 -10.14 7.82
C LYS A 47 7.92 -10.35 8.48
N VAL A 48 7.64 -9.63 9.57
CA VAL A 48 6.37 -9.74 10.33
C VAL A 48 5.17 -9.40 9.44
N GLY A 49 5.27 -8.35 8.63
CA GLY A 49 4.24 -7.93 7.68
C GLY A 49 4.39 -8.54 6.28
N GLY A 50 5.40 -9.38 6.05
CA GLY A 50 5.72 -9.95 4.74
C GLY A 50 6.34 -8.95 3.76
N SER A 51 6.65 -9.43 2.56
CA SER A 51 7.19 -8.59 1.47
C SER A 51 6.10 -7.70 0.88
N LEU A 52 6.49 -6.51 0.42
CA LEU A 52 5.66 -5.60 -0.38
C LEU A 52 5.94 -5.73 -1.89
N ASN A 53 6.83 -6.63 -2.32
CA ASN A 53 6.96 -6.96 -3.74
C ASN A 53 5.63 -7.45 -4.32
N GLY A 54 5.36 -7.12 -5.59
CA GLY A 54 4.12 -7.47 -6.27
C GLY A 54 2.87 -6.87 -5.61
N PHE A 55 3.00 -5.84 -4.76
CA PHE A 55 1.84 -5.23 -4.10
C PHE A 55 0.83 -4.68 -5.13
N ALA A 56 1.31 -4.12 -6.23
CA ALA A 56 0.49 -3.60 -7.30
C ALA A 56 -0.36 -4.68 -7.97
N ASP A 57 0.08 -5.94 -7.96
CA ASP A 57 -0.68 -7.07 -8.53
C ASP A 57 -1.69 -7.67 -7.54
N ARG A 58 -1.64 -7.28 -6.27
CA ARG A 58 -2.58 -7.78 -5.25
C ARG A 58 -3.97 -7.26 -5.51
N THR A 59 -4.93 -8.17 -5.45
CA THR A 59 -6.36 -7.85 -5.54
C THR A 59 -6.92 -7.32 -4.23
N LEU A 60 -6.33 -7.70 -3.09
CA LEU A 60 -6.80 -7.35 -1.76
C LEU A 60 -5.66 -6.78 -0.89
N ILE A 61 -5.98 -5.72 -0.14
CA ILE A 61 -5.16 -5.19 0.96
C ILE A 61 -5.38 -6.08 2.18
N SER A 62 -4.29 -6.61 2.74
CA SER A 62 -4.30 -7.52 3.90
C SER A 62 -5.28 -8.70 3.75
N GLY A 63 -5.57 -9.13 2.52
CA GLY A 63 -6.51 -10.24 2.23
C GLY A 63 -7.99 -9.94 2.54
N ARG A 64 -8.36 -8.68 2.81
CA ARG A 64 -9.71 -8.33 3.28
C ARG A 64 -10.44 -7.29 2.43
N THR A 65 -9.75 -6.23 2.01
CA THR A 65 -10.38 -5.10 1.30
C THR A 65 -9.86 -5.02 -0.14
N PRO A 66 -10.70 -4.71 -1.15
CA PRO A 66 -10.22 -4.46 -2.51
C PRO A 66 -9.06 -3.46 -2.54
N ASN A 67 -8.01 -3.80 -3.28
CA ASN A 67 -6.87 -2.92 -3.46
C ASN A 67 -7.25 -1.76 -4.39
N GLN A 68 -7.80 -0.70 -3.82
CA GLN A 68 -8.21 0.50 -4.51
C GLN A 68 -7.56 1.70 -3.84
N PRO A 69 -7.23 2.79 -4.56
CA PRO A 69 -6.38 3.84 -4.02
C PRO A 69 -6.92 4.47 -2.72
N ASP A 70 -8.22 4.81 -2.68
CA ASP A 70 -8.83 5.39 -1.48
C ASP A 70 -8.84 4.41 -0.30
N ALA A 71 -9.07 3.12 -0.57
CA ALA A 71 -9.05 2.08 0.44
C ALA A 71 -7.63 1.85 1.00
N LEU A 72 -6.61 1.94 0.13
CA LEU A 72 -5.21 1.84 0.54
C LEU A 72 -4.80 3.04 1.39
N ILE A 73 -5.15 4.26 0.97
CA ILE A 73 -4.85 5.47 1.74
C ILE A 73 -5.51 5.42 3.13
N ALA A 74 -6.77 4.98 3.21
CA ALA A 74 -7.46 4.81 4.49
C ALA A 74 -6.80 3.72 5.36
N PHE A 75 -6.40 2.60 4.76
CA PHE A 75 -5.68 1.53 5.45
C PHE A 75 -4.32 2.01 5.97
N LEU A 76 -3.54 2.75 5.18
CA LEU A 76 -2.24 3.28 5.59
C LEU A 76 -2.35 4.33 6.71
N ALA A 77 -3.46 5.08 6.76
CA ALA A 77 -3.72 6.02 7.85
C ALA A 77 -3.95 5.30 9.18
N ASP A 78 -4.88 4.33 9.20
CA ASP A 78 -5.20 3.55 10.40
C ASP A 78 -5.60 2.11 10.02
N PRO A 79 -4.63 1.18 9.98
CA PRO A 79 -4.89 -0.22 9.65
C PRO A 79 -5.85 -0.87 10.64
N SER A 80 -5.79 -0.48 11.92
CA SER A 80 -6.58 -1.07 12.99
C SER A 80 -8.06 -0.66 12.92
N ALA A 81 -8.35 0.57 12.46
CA ALA A 81 -9.70 1.03 12.20
C ALA A 81 -10.34 0.30 11.00
N THR A 82 -9.57 0.03 9.95
CA THR A 82 -10.08 -0.70 8.77
C THR A 82 -10.11 -2.22 8.95
N HIS A 83 -9.17 -2.77 9.73
CA HIS A 83 -9.03 -4.20 10.00
C HIS A 83 -8.67 -4.40 11.48
N PRO A 84 -9.69 -4.50 12.36
CA PRO A 84 -9.45 -4.72 13.78
C PRO A 84 -8.60 -5.97 14.04
N GLY A 85 -7.61 -5.83 14.93
CA GLY A 85 -6.68 -6.90 15.32
C GLY A 85 -5.37 -6.96 14.54
N LEU A 86 -5.12 -6.05 13.57
CA LEU A 86 -3.80 -5.94 12.94
C LEU A 86 -2.78 -5.30 13.88
N ALA A 87 -1.54 -5.80 13.82
CA ALA A 87 -0.40 -5.26 14.57
C ALA A 87 0.24 -4.04 13.89
N MET A 88 -0.11 -3.75 12.63
CA MET A 88 0.42 -2.60 11.90
C MET A 88 -0.08 -1.30 12.56
N PRO A 89 0.82 -0.43 13.04
CA PRO A 89 0.40 0.78 13.76
C PRO A 89 -0.20 1.83 12.82
N PRO A 90 -1.04 2.73 13.33
CA PRO A 90 -1.48 3.91 12.58
C PRO A 90 -0.29 4.83 12.28
N THR A 91 -0.34 5.50 11.14
CA THR A 91 0.70 6.44 10.73
C THR A 91 0.31 7.88 11.09
N ARG A 92 1.28 8.77 11.21
CA ARG A 92 1.05 10.21 11.46
C ARG A 92 1.20 11.05 10.20
N MET A 93 1.14 10.40 9.04
CA MET A 93 1.34 11.01 7.73
C MET A 93 0.12 11.84 7.31
N SER A 94 0.36 12.92 6.57
CA SER A 94 -0.74 13.68 5.95
C SER A 94 -1.40 12.87 4.84
N LYS A 95 -2.58 13.31 4.38
CA LYS A 95 -3.25 12.64 3.25
C LYS A 95 -2.38 12.62 1.99
N ASP A 96 -1.62 13.68 1.73
CA ASP A 96 -0.75 13.76 0.55
C ASP A 96 0.47 12.83 0.68
N ASP A 97 1.05 12.74 1.89
CA ASP A 97 2.10 11.75 2.17
C ASP A 97 1.61 10.32 1.93
N LEU A 98 0.38 10.01 2.38
CA LEU A 98 -0.21 8.68 2.18
C LEU A 98 -0.50 8.39 0.71
N ARG A 99 -0.83 9.42 -0.09
CA ARG A 99 -0.99 9.28 -1.54
C ARG A 99 0.34 8.95 -2.22
N ASP A 100 1.42 9.60 -1.80
CA ASP A 100 2.76 9.32 -2.33
C ASP A 100 3.23 7.91 -1.97
N VAL A 101 3.00 7.49 -0.71
CA VAL A 101 3.26 6.12 -0.27
C VAL A 101 2.44 5.10 -1.08
N ALA A 102 1.15 5.36 -1.28
CA ALA A 102 0.30 4.49 -2.09
C ALA A 102 0.77 4.44 -3.56
N ALA A 103 1.19 5.57 -4.12
CA ALA A 103 1.74 5.64 -5.47
C ALA A 103 2.99 4.76 -5.60
N TYR A 104 3.90 4.83 -4.63
CA TYR A 104 5.06 3.93 -4.58
C TYR A 104 4.65 2.45 -4.54
N LEU A 105 3.72 2.08 -3.66
CA LEU A 105 3.26 0.68 -3.55
C LEU A 105 2.63 0.18 -4.86
N TYR A 106 2.00 1.07 -5.63
CA TYR A 106 1.46 0.73 -6.96
C TYR A 106 2.51 0.67 -8.06
N THR A 107 3.77 1.03 -7.82
CA THR A 107 4.87 0.74 -8.76
C THR A 107 5.46 -0.66 -8.57
N LEU A 108 5.09 -1.37 -7.49
CA LEU A 108 5.64 -2.67 -7.12
C LEU A 108 4.88 -3.82 -7.80
N ASN A 109 5.18 -4.08 -9.07
CA ASN A 109 4.72 -5.27 -9.79
C ASN A 109 5.74 -6.43 -9.59
N ASP A 110 5.30 -7.68 -9.76
CA ASP A 110 6.17 -8.87 -9.78
C ASP A 110 6.91 -9.06 -11.12
#